data_AF-A0A1Q3ZMH1-F1
#
_entry.id   AF-A0A1Q3ZMH1-F1
#
_cell.length_a   1.000
_cell.length_b   1.000
_cell.length_c   1.000
_cell.angle_alpha   90.00
_cell.angle_beta   90.00
_cell.angle_gamma   90.00
#
_symmetry.space_group_name_H-M   'P 1'
#
loop_
_entity.id
_entity.type
_entity.pdbx_description
1 polymer ?
#
loop_
_entity_poly.entity_id
_entity_poly.type
_entity_poly.pdbx_seq_one_letter_code
_entity_poly.pdbx_strand_id
1 'polypeptide(L)'
;MLLIVSLLLSTLTVVFHTSIEAFVLNSGFSWTVAKILPYSLCLAFGAIGFYSLYKLLKAKNKMIGIIAGIVLMNLIFWTDFKFHPIYQGDFSNGSEQFTSDVKVLRPGSLSVFAIPGCPFCHGSIESLKTIKKRKPELEINFMVCSLDSTSVTQYEKPVDGNFGLILLNDSTTFSQLNIHSFPTFIFTDKQGKKYRWSNDTFGAPAKDFVERNVK
;
A
#
# COMPACT_ATOMS: atom_id res chain seq x y z
N MET A 1 -0.59 -23.39 28.78
CA MET A 1 -1.68 -23.18 27.80
C MET A 1 -1.57 -21.81 27.13
N LEU A 2 -1.64 -20.69 27.87
CA LEU A 2 -1.65 -19.33 27.28
C LEU A 2 -0.44 -19.03 26.36
N LEU A 3 0.77 -19.45 26.74
CA LEU A 3 1.98 -19.30 25.91
C LEU A 3 1.87 -20.02 24.55
N ILE A 4 1.35 -21.25 24.55
CA ILE A 4 1.22 -22.05 23.33
C ILE A 4 0.19 -21.41 22.40
N VAL A 5 -0.94 -20.97 22.97
CA VAL A 5 -1.99 -20.27 22.23
C VAL A 5 -1.46 -18.98 21.61
N SER A 6 -0.71 -18.15 22.36
CA SER A 6 -0.15 -16.92 21.81
C SER A 6 0.84 -17.19 20.67
N LEU A 7 1.68 -18.24 20.80
CA LEU A 7 2.61 -18.62 19.74
C LEU A 7 1.87 -19.06 18.48
N LEU A 8 0.85 -19.90 18.63
CA LEU A 8 0.01 -20.35 17.51
C LEU A 8 -0.65 -19.15 16.82
N LEU A 9 -1.25 -18.23 17.58
CA LEU A 9 -1.91 -17.04 17.04
C LEU A 9 -0.92 -16.10 16.34
N SER A 10 0.29 -15.91 16.89
CA SER A 10 1.37 -15.18 16.22
C SER A 10 1.76 -15.83 14.90
N THR A 11 1.97 -17.14 14.88
CA THR A 11 2.31 -17.88 13.64
C THR A 11 1.20 -17.76 12.60
N LEU A 12 -0.07 -17.92 13.00
CA LEU A 12 -1.21 -17.74 12.10
C LEU A 12 -1.27 -16.31 11.56
N THR A 13 -1.01 -15.30 12.39
CA THR A 13 -1.01 -13.89 11.95
C THR A 13 0.07 -13.66 10.88
N VAL A 14 1.28 -14.19 11.08
CA VAL A 14 2.36 -14.10 10.09
C VAL A 14 1.99 -14.81 8.79
N VAL A 15 1.51 -16.06 8.86
CA VAL A 15 1.18 -16.86 7.67
C VAL A 15 0.02 -16.24 6.87
N PHE A 16 -0.97 -15.68 7.56
CA PHE A 16 -2.17 -15.11 6.94
C PHE A 16 -2.13 -13.57 6.84
N HIS A 17 -0.96 -12.94 6.96
CA HIS A 17 -0.81 -11.47 6.99
C HIS A 17 -1.55 -10.78 5.84
N THR A 18 -1.23 -11.13 4.59
CA THR A 18 -1.86 -10.55 3.39
C THR A 18 -3.36 -10.86 3.31
N SER A 19 -3.79 -12.02 3.82
CA SER A 19 -5.21 -12.38 3.85
C SER A 19 -5.98 -11.54 4.87
N ILE A 20 -5.37 -11.23 6.00
CA ILE A 20 -5.93 -10.32 7.02
C ILE A 20 -6.04 -8.91 6.43
N GLU A 21 -4.98 -8.40 5.79
CA GLU A 21 -4.99 -7.09 5.12
C GLU A 21 -6.14 -7.01 4.10
N ALA A 22 -6.25 -7.99 3.20
CA ALA A 22 -7.30 -8.04 2.20
C ALA A 22 -8.71 -8.16 2.82
N PHE A 23 -8.88 -8.99 3.86
CA PHE A 23 -10.16 -9.14 4.55
C PHE A 23 -10.63 -7.82 5.19
N VAL A 24 -9.72 -7.12 5.88
CA VAL A 24 -10.01 -5.84 6.52
C VAL A 24 -10.37 -4.79 5.48
N LEU A 25 -9.60 -4.71 4.39
CA LEU A 25 -9.85 -3.78 3.30
C LEU A 25 -11.20 -4.05 2.62
N ASN A 26 -11.52 -5.32 2.34
CA ASN A 26 -12.78 -5.73 1.73
C ASN A 26 -14.00 -5.55 2.66
N SER A 27 -13.77 -5.49 3.97
CA SER A 27 -14.80 -5.17 4.97
C SER A 27 -15.11 -3.66 5.06
N GLY A 28 -14.47 -2.84 4.22
CA GLY A 28 -14.75 -1.40 4.12
C GLY A 28 -13.88 -0.51 4.98
N PHE A 29 -12.88 -1.07 5.68
CA PHE A 29 -11.90 -0.27 6.41
C PHE A 29 -10.95 0.47 5.46
N SER A 30 -10.20 1.43 6.01
CA SER A 30 -9.20 2.19 5.27
C SER A 30 -7.98 1.31 4.91
N TRP A 31 -7.24 1.72 3.89
CA TRP A 31 -5.98 1.07 3.50
C TRP A 31 -4.98 1.07 4.65
N THR A 32 -4.85 2.19 5.38
CA THR A 32 -3.94 2.28 6.52
C THR A 32 -4.35 1.33 7.65
N VAL A 33 -5.64 1.21 7.95
CA VAL A 33 -6.11 0.25 8.98
C VAL A 33 -5.84 -1.19 8.56
N ALA A 34 -6.12 -1.53 7.29
CA ALA A 34 -5.82 -2.84 6.74
C ALA A 34 -4.33 -3.19 6.86
N LYS A 35 -3.45 -2.21 6.64
CA LYS A 35 -2.00 -2.38 6.75
C LYS A 35 -1.50 -2.52 8.19
N ILE A 36 -2.05 -1.74 9.12
CA ILE A 36 -1.64 -1.72 10.54
C ILE A 36 -2.06 -2.99 11.28
N LEU A 37 -3.23 -3.55 10.94
CA LEU A 37 -3.86 -4.55 11.78
C LEU A 37 -3.02 -5.84 11.96
N PRO A 38 -2.45 -6.45 10.92
CA PRO A 38 -1.63 -7.66 11.09
C PRO A 38 -0.44 -7.43 12.03
N TYR A 39 0.28 -6.32 11.89
CA TYR A 39 1.39 -5.97 12.79
C TYR A 39 0.91 -5.75 14.23
N SER A 40 -0.25 -5.11 14.40
CA SER A 40 -0.84 -4.88 15.72
C SER A 40 -1.23 -6.20 16.40
N LEU A 41 -1.74 -7.18 15.65
CA LEU A 41 -2.01 -8.52 16.14
C LEU A 41 -0.72 -9.26 16.53
N CYS A 42 0.34 -9.17 15.72
CA CYS A 42 1.66 -9.73 16.05
C CYS A 42 2.20 -9.16 17.37
N LEU A 43 2.11 -7.84 17.57
CA LEU A 43 2.51 -7.19 18.82
C LEU A 43 1.65 -7.61 20.01
N ALA A 44 0.32 -7.68 19.84
CA ALA A 44 -0.60 -8.09 20.90
C ALA A 44 -0.33 -9.54 21.35
N PHE A 45 -0.22 -10.48 20.41
CA PHE A 45 0.09 -11.88 20.72
C PHE A 45 1.53 -12.04 21.25
N GLY A 46 2.47 -11.25 20.75
CA GLY A 46 3.84 -11.18 21.29
C GLY A 46 3.86 -10.72 22.76
N ALA A 47 3.06 -9.71 23.13
CA ALA A 47 2.95 -9.24 24.51
C ALA A 47 2.28 -10.28 25.43
N ILE A 48 1.27 -11.02 24.95
CA ILE A 48 0.67 -12.13 25.68
C ILE A 48 1.70 -13.26 25.88
N GLY A 49 2.49 -13.56 24.84
CA GLY A 49 3.60 -14.51 24.89
C GLY A 49 4.67 -14.10 25.90
N PHE A 50 5.10 -12.83 25.87
CA PHE A 50 6.00 -12.23 26.85
C PHE A 50 5.50 -12.47 28.26
N TYR A 51 4.26 -12.06 28.55
CA TYR A 51 3.68 -12.14 29.89
C TYR A 51 3.59 -13.60 30.38
N SER A 52 3.17 -14.50 29.49
CA SER A 52 3.05 -15.93 29.78
C SER A 52 4.42 -16.54 30.10
N LEU A 53 5.44 -16.25 29.29
CA LEU A 53 6.80 -16.75 29.49
C LEU A 53 7.45 -16.17 30.75
N TYR A 54 7.27 -14.86 30.98
CA TYR A 54 7.70 -14.20 32.20
C TYR A 54 7.11 -14.88 33.45
N LYS A 55 5.80 -15.18 33.46
CA LYS A 55 5.16 -15.87 34.58
C LYS A 55 5.74 -17.26 34.84
N LEU A 56 6.13 -18.00 33.80
CA LEU A 56 6.72 -19.33 33.93
C LEU A 56 8.14 -19.29 34.49
N LEU A 57 8.95 -18.31 34.07
CA LEU A 57 10.37 -18.26 34.38
C LEU A 57 10.70 -17.40 35.61
N LYS A 58 9.84 -16.44 35.98
CA LYS A 58 10.07 -15.55 37.14
C LYS A 58 10.23 -16.29 38.46
N ALA A 59 9.61 -17.46 38.59
CA ALA A 59 9.70 -18.30 39.78
C ALA A 59 11.13 -18.87 39.97
N LYS A 60 11.88 -19.05 38.88
CA LYS A 60 13.27 -19.49 38.92
C LYS A 60 14.23 -18.30 38.96
N ASN A 61 14.05 -17.36 38.04
CA ASN A 61 14.86 -16.16 37.96
C ASN A 61 14.09 -15.07 37.20
N LYS A 62 13.82 -13.95 37.87
CA LYS A 62 13.10 -12.80 37.31
C LYS A 62 13.79 -12.24 36.05
N MET A 63 15.11 -12.14 36.06
CA MET A 63 15.86 -11.56 34.93
C MET A 63 15.80 -12.46 33.70
N ILE A 64 15.91 -13.78 33.87
CA ILE A 64 15.76 -14.74 32.78
C ILE A 64 14.36 -14.63 32.17
N GLY A 65 13.32 -14.52 33.00
CA GLY A 65 11.95 -14.35 32.51
C GLY A 65 11.74 -13.08 31.69
N ILE A 66 12.33 -11.95 32.11
CA ILE A 66 12.27 -10.68 31.37
C ILE A 66 13.01 -10.81 30.04
N ILE A 67 14.27 -11.25 30.06
CA ILE A 67 15.10 -11.37 28.86
C ILE A 67 14.47 -12.32 27.85
N ALA A 68 14.07 -13.51 28.29
CA ALA A 68 13.44 -14.50 27.41
C ALA A 68 12.11 -13.98 26.83
N GLY A 69 11.33 -13.25 27.62
CA GLY A 69 10.13 -12.57 27.14
C GLY A 69 10.44 -11.54 26.05
N ILE A 70 11.42 -10.65 26.27
CA ILE A 70 11.81 -9.63 25.28
C ILE A 70 12.28 -10.30 23.99
N VAL A 71 13.13 -11.33 24.10
CA VAL A 71 13.61 -12.10 22.96
C VAL A 71 12.45 -12.72 22.19
N LEU A 72 11.49 -13.35 22.88
CA LEU A 72 10.32 -13.96 22.23
C LEU A 72 9.47 -12.92 21.48
N MET A 73 9.15 -11.80 22.11
CA MET A 73 8.33 -10.75 21.51
C MET A 73 9.01 -10.16 20.27
N ASN A 74 10.31 -9.87 20.36
CA ASN A 74 11.09 -9.38 19.23
C ASN A 74 11.17 -10.44 18.12
N LEU A 75 11.39 -11.71 18.45
CA LEU A 75 11.46 -12.79 17.47
C LEU A 75 10.18 -12.89 16.63
N ILE A 76 9.01 -12.78 17.27
CA ILE A 76 7.72 -12.77 16.57
C ILE A 76 7.64 -11.59 15.59
N PHE A 77 7.92 -10.38 16.07
CA PHE A 77 7.85 -9.17 15.23
C PHE A 77 8.86 -9.20 14.08
N TRP A 78 10.12 -9.57 14.35
CA TRP A 78 11.17 -9.68 13.33
C TRP A 78 10.85 -10.76 12.30
N THR A 79 10.21 -11.85 12.70
CA THR A 79 9.76 -12.88 11.77
C THR A 79 8.72 -12.32 10.82
N ASP A 80 7.70 -11.62 11.34
CA ASP A 80 6.68 -11.00 10.48
C ASP A 80 7.29 -9.96 9.54
N PHE A 81 8.10 -9.04 10.07
CA PHE A 81 8.77 -7.99 9.29
C PHE A 81 9.69 -8.55 8.20
N LYS A 82 10.33 -9.71 8.42
CA LYS A 82 11.17 -10.36 7.41
C LYS A 82 10.37 -10.83 6.20
N PHE A 83 9.15 -11.31 6.40
CA PHE A 83 8.27 -11.78 5.32
C PHE A 83 7.40 -10.65 4.74
N HIS A 84 7.05 -9.68 5.58
CA HIS A 84 6.19 -8.53 5.26
C HIS A 84 6.92 -7.25 5.69
N PRO A 85 7.95 -6.82 4.92
CA PRO A 85 8.69 -5.62 5.24
C PRO A 85 7.79 -4.38 5.18
N ILE A 86 8.04 -3.44 6.10
CA ILE A 86 7.37 -2.15 6.16
C ILE A 86 8.15 -1.16 5.30
N TYR A 87 7.47 -0.53 4.34
CA TYR A 87 8.03 0.52 3.49
C TYR A 87 7.51 1.91 3.87
N GLN A 88 8.19 2.95 3.38
CA GLN A 88 7.84 4.34 3.70
C GLN A 88 6.40 4.69 3.31
N GLY A 89 5.95 4.24 2.14
CA GLY A 89 4.58 4.45 1.66
C GLY A 89 3.50 3.76 2.51
N ASP A 90 3.83 2.77 3.35
CA ASP A 90 2.83 2.08 4.18
C ASP A 90 2.29 2.99 5.30
N PHE A 91 3.08 3.98 5.73
CA PHE A 91 2.76 4.81 6.90
C PHE A 91 2.94 6.32 6.68
N SER A 92 3.43 6.74 5.51
CA SER A 92 3.48 8.15 5.12
C SER A 92 2.73 8.38 3.82
N ASN A 93 1.98 9.49 3.74
CA ASN A 93 1.37 9.91 2.48
C ASN A 93 2.46 10.27 1.46
N GLY A 94 3.54 10.93 1.87
CA GLY A 94 4.68 11.23 0.98
C GLY A 94 4.32 12.00 -0.31
N SER A 95 3.16 12.67 -0.33
CA SER A 95 2.67 13.41 -1.49
C SER A 95 3.46 14.71 -1.65
N GLU A 96 3.88 15.01 -2.88
CA GLU A 96 4.40 16.31 -3.24
C GLU A 96 3.30 17.14 -3.91
N GLN A 97 3.03 18.33 -3.41
CA GLN A 97 2.13 19.26 -4.06
C GLN A 97 2.91 20.04 -5.12
N PHE A 98 2.33 20.17 -6.32
CA PHE A 98 2.97 20.89 -7.42
C PHE A 98 1.95 21.62 -8.29
N THR A 99 2.43 22.54 -9.12
CA THR A 99 1.63 23.28 -10.10
C THR A 99 2.04 22.87 -11.50
N SER A 100 1.05 22.68 -12.38
CA SER A 100 1.26 22.35 -13.78
C SER A 100 -0.01 22.67 -14.56
N ASP A 101 0.13 23.17 -15.79
CA ASP A 101 -0.98 23.48 -16.71
C ASP A 101 -1.24 22.37 -17.73
N VAL A 102 -0.65 21.18 -17.50
CA VAL A 102 -0.81 20.02 -18.37
C VAL A 102 -2.28 19.61 -18.42
N LYS A 103 -2.89 19.72 -19.60
CA LYS A 103 -4.32 19.47 -19.84
C LYS A 103 -4.76 18.03 -19.63
N VAL A 104 -3.83 17.07 -19.66
CA VAL A 104 -4.14 15.66 -19.40
C VAL A 104 -4.56 15.42 -17.94
N LEU A 105 -4.16 16.30 -17.02
CA LEU A 105 -4.52 16.25 -15.62
C LEU A 105 -5.86 16.93 -15.38
N ARG A 106 -6.93 16.14 -15.30
CA ARG A 106 -8.29 16.65 -15.11
C ARG A 106 -8.64 16.79 -13.62
N PRO A 107 -9.32 17.87 -13.20
CA PRO A 107 -9.84 17.98 -11.84
C PRO A 107 -10.73 16.80 -11.44
N GLY A 108 -10.60 16.33 -10.20
CA GLY A 108 -11.33 15.18 -9.68
C GLY A 108 -10.87 13.81 -10.21
N SER A 109 -9.66 13.72 -10.76
CA SER A 109 -9.14 12.48 -11.36
C SER A 109 -7.82 12.01 -10.76
N LEU A 110 -7.58 10.71 -10.84
CA LEU A 110 -6.30 10.05 -10.56
C LEU A 110 -5.66 9.63 -11.89
N SER A 111 -4.57 10.29 -12.26
CA SER A 111 -3.75 9.94 -13.42
C SER A 111 -2.57 9.07 -12.98
N VAL A 112 -2.33 7.97 -13.67
CA VAL A 112 -1.24 7.04 -13.40
C VAL A 112 -0.38 6.95 -14.64
N PHE A 113 0.88 7.36 -14.52
CA PHE A 113 1.85 7.31 -15.61
C PHE A 113 2.65 6.02 -15.50
N ALA A 114 2.69 5.26 -16.58
CA ALA A 114 3.34 3.95 -16.67
C ALA A 114 4.17 3.86 -17.94
N ILE A 115 5.18 2.98 -17.95
CA ILE A 115 5.96 2.65 -19.15
C ILE A 115 5.75 1.19 -19.55
N PRO A 116 6.02 0.82 -20.80
CA PRO A 116 5.96 -0.57 -21.26
C PRO A 116 6.88 -1.49 -20.45
N GLY A 117 6.43 -2.70 -20.14
CA GLY A 117 7.24 -3.75 -19.50
C GLY A 117 7.58 -3.50 -18.02
N CYS A 118 6.93 -2.53 -17.38
CA CYS A 118 7.20 -2.14 -15.99
C CYS A 118 6.43 -3.02 -14.99
N PRO A 119 7.10 -3.89 -14.20
CA PRO A 119 6.42 -4.81 -13.28
C PRO A 119 5.65 -4.08 -12.18
N PHE A 120 6.18 -2.96 -11.67
CA PHE A 120 5.52 -2.15 -10.65
C PHE A 120 4.25 -1.46 -11.19
N CYS A 121 4.27 -1.08 -12.46
CA CYS A 121 3.13 -0.49 -13.14
C CYS A 121 2.00 -1.53 -13.25
N HIS A 122 2.33 -2.77 -13.64
CA HIS A 122 1.38 -3.89 -13.59
C HIS A 122 0.86 -4.17 -12.17
N GLY A 123 1.75 -4.19 -11.17
CA GLY A 123 1.39 -4.43 -9.77
C GLY A 123 0.41 -3.40 -9.21
N SER A 124 0.46 -2.16 -9.70
CA SER A 124 -0.45 -1.09 -9.26
C SER A 124 -1.91 -1.30 -9.68
N ILE A 125 -2.17 -2.06 -10.75
CA ILE A 125 -3.50 -2.18 -11.38
C ILE A 125 -4.53 -2.76 -10.42
N GLU A 126 -4.19 -3.79 -9.65
CA GLU A 126 -5.13 -4.41 -8.71
C GLU A 126 -5.51 -3.45 -7.56
N SER A 127 -4.56 -2.63 -7.11
CA SER A 127 -4.87 -1.55 -6.16
C SER A 127 -5.82 -0.51 -6.79
N LEU A 128 -5.57 -0.10 -8.04
CA LEU A 128 -6.41 0.86 -8.75
C LEU A 128 -7.83 0.33 -9.00
N LYS A 129 -7.97 -0.95 -9.36
CA LYS A 129 -9.28 -1.63 -9.46
C LYS A 129 -10.03 -1.59 -8.13
N THR A 130 -9.32 -1.87 -7.04
CA THR A 130 -9.91 -1.83 -5.69
C THR A 130 -10.38 -0.42 -5.33
N ILE A 131 -9.57 0.60 -5.61
CA ILE A 131 -9.96 2.01 -5.43
C ILE A 131 -11.19 2.33 -6.29
N LYS A 132 -11.20 1.97 -7.58
CA LYS A 132 -12.32 2.22 -8.49
C LYS A 132 -13.61 1.55 -8.05
N LYS A 133 -13.52 0.31 -7.55
CA LYS A 133 -14.66 -0.42 -6.98
C LYS A 133 -15.23 0.28 -5.74
N ARG A 134 -14.37 0.83 -4.88
CA ARG A 134 -14.76 1.55 -3.65
C ARG A 134 -15.22 2.99 -3.92
N LYS A 135 -14.74 3.60 -5.00
CA LYS A 135 -15.05 4.96 -5.47
C LYS A 135 -15.40 4.95 -6.96
N PRO A 136 -16.60 4.46 -7.33
CA PRO A 136 -17.01 4.34 -8.73
C PRO A 136 -16.99 5.67 -9.49
N GLU A 137 -17.19 6.79 -8.78
CA GLU A 137 -17.21 8.14 -9.31
C GLU A 137 -15.82 8.72 -9.62
N LEU A 138 -14.74 8.13 -9.06
CA LEU A 138 -13.37 8.59 -9.32
C LEU A 138 -12.97 8.26 -10.76
N GLU A 139 -12.63 9.28 -11.55
CA GLU A 139 -12.00 9.07 -12.85
C GLU A 139 -10.55 8.61 -12.63
N ILE A 140 -10.22 7.42 -13.12
CA ILE A 140 -8.84 6.91 -13.12
C ILE A 140 -8.39 6.80 -14.57
N ASN A 141 -7.23 7.37 -14.87
CA ASN A 141 -6.63 7.37 -16.20
C ASN A 141 -5.23 6.75 -16.13
N PHE A 142 -5.08 5.55 -16.67
CA PHE A 142 -3.81 4.83 -16.77
C PHE A 142 -3.14 5.18 -18.10
N MET A 143 -2.12 6.04 -18.03
CA MET A 143 -1.43 6.62 -19.16
C MET A 143 -0.13 5.87 -19.42
N VAL A 144 -0.06 5.17 -20.56
CA VAL A 144 1.13 4.46 -21.02
C VAL A 144 1.99 5.40 -21.84
N CYS A 145 3.13 5.77 -21.29
CA CYS A 145 4.11 6.67 -21.87
C CYS A 145 4.95 5.91 -22.92
N SER A 146 4.59 6.02 -24.19
CA SER A 146 5.31 5.38 -25.29
C SER A 146 5.06 6.10 -26.61
N LEU A 147 6.05 6.07 -27.50
CA LEU A 147 5.88 6.48 -28.90
C LEU A 147 5.26 5.37 -29.75
N ASP A 148 5.35 4.13 -29.30
CA ASP A 148 4.78 2.97 -29.98
C ASP A 148 3.35 2.71 -29.50
N SER A 149 2.40 2.80 -30.43
CA SER A 149 0.98 2.58 -30.15
C SER A 149 0.65 1.16 -29.65
N THR A 150 1.46 0.16 -29.99
CA THR A 150 1.21 -1.23 -29.56
C THR A 150 1.54 -1.46 -28.09
N SER A 151 2.28 -0.54 -27.48
CA SER A 151 2.72 -0.61 -26.09
C SER A 151 1.58 -0.66 -25.06
N VAL A 152 0.39 -0.15 -25.41
CA VAL A 152 -0.78 -0.17 -24.52
C VAL A 152 -1.35 -1.58 -24.34
N THR A 153 -1.19 -2.46 -25.33
CA THR A 153 -1.84 -3.78 -25.38
C THR A 153 -1.54 -4.67 -24.18
N GLN A 154 -0.32 -4.58 -23.62
CA GLN A 154 0.06 -5.35 -22.43
C GLN A 154 -0.76 -5.00 -21.18
N TYR A 155 -1.38 -3.81 -21.16
CA TYR A 155 -2.19 -3.32 -20.05
C TYR A 155 -3.69 -3.48 -20.29
N GLU A 156 -4.15 -3.75 -21.51
CA GLU A 156 -5.58 -3.89 -21.84
C GLU A 156 -6.25 -4.99 -21.02
N LYS A 157 -5.70 -6.21 -21.06
CA LYS A 157 -6.24 -7.35 -20.30
C LYS A 157 -6.12 -7.15 -18.78
N PRO A 158 -5.00 -6.68 -18.22
CA PRO A 158 -4.92 -6.36 -16.81
C PRO A 158 -5.92 -5.29 -16.35
N VAL A 159 -6.13 -4.21 -17.12
CA VAL A 159 -7.09 -3.15 -16.76
C VAL A 159 -8.54 -3.63 -16.90
N ASP A 160 -8.82 -4.44 -17.91
CA ASP A 160 -10.12 -5.11 -18.12
C ASP A 160 -11.30 -4.13 -18.08
N GLY A 161 -11.13 -2.95 -18.71
CA GLY A 161 -12.16 -1.91 -18.79
C GLY A 161 -12.56 -1.23 -17.47
N ASN A 162 -11.89 -1.52 -16.34
CA ASN A 162 -12.25 -0.94 -15.05
C ASN A 162 -12.03 0.58 -15.00
N PHE A 163 -11.06 1.10 -15.76
CA PHE A 163 -10.73 2.51 -15.83
C PHE A 163 -10.07 2.85 -17.17
N GLY A 164 -9.88 4.15 -17.44
CA GLY A 164 -9.34 4.63 -18.71
C GLY A 164 -7.92 4.13 -18.93
N LEU A 165 -7.64 3.63 -20.13
CA LEU A 165 -6.30 3.25 -20.57
C LEU A 165 -5.95 4.10 -21.80
N ILE A 166 -4.88 4.90 -21.69
CA ILE A 166 -4.57 5.97 -22.64
C ILE A 166 -3.12 5.82 -23.08
N LEU A 167 -2.86 5.84 -24.39
CA LEU A 167 -1.51 6.05 -24.91
C LEU A 167 -1.15 7.53 -24.78
N LEU A 168 -0.06 7.83 -24.08
CA LEU A 168 0.50 9.17 -24.05
C LEU A 168 1.79 9.18 -24.87
N ASN A 169 1.74 9.81 -26.04
CA ASN A 169 2.84 9.88 -27.00
C ASN A 169 3.45 11.29 -27.13
N ASP A 170 3.08 12.21 -26.23
CA ASP A 170 3.56 13.58 -26.23
C ASP A 170 4.76 13.76 -25.29
N SER A 171 5.94 13.97 -25.88
CA SER A 171 7.18 14.22 -25.14
C SER A 171 7.19 15.52 -24.35
N THR A 172 6.35 16.49 -24.74
CA THR A 172 6.19 17.78 -24.07
C THR A 172 5.55 17.59 -22.70
N THR A 173 4.51 16.76 -22.63
CA THR A 173 3.84 16.41 -21.37
C THR A 173 4.79 15.77 -20.36
N PHE A 174 5.71 14.89 -20.79
CA PHE A 174 6.69 14.27 -19.88
C PHE A 174 7.63 15.29 -19.25
N SER A 175 8.14 16.20 -20.09
CA SER A 175 9.05 17.27 -19.65
C SER A 175 8.35 18.22 -18.67
N GLN A 176 7.09 18.58 -18.93
CA GLN A 176 6.33 19.50 -18.06
C GLN A 176 5.95 18.88 -16.71
N LEU A 177 5.75 17.56 -16.65
CA LEU A 177 5.39 16.87 -15.40
C LEU A 177 6.60 16.44 -14.57
N ASN A 178 7.84 16.57 -15.09
CA ASN A 178 9.08 16.15 -14.44
C ASN A 178 8.95 14.73 -13.84
N ILE A 179 8.49 13.79 -14.65
CA ILE A 179 8.29 12.40 -14.22
C ILE A 179 9.63 11.67 -14.31
N HIS A 180 10.17 11.26 -13.17
CA HIS A 180 11.48 10.61 -13.08
C HIS A 180 11.40 9.13 -12.67
N SER A 181 10.22 8.64 -12.29
CA SER A 181 10.02 7.25 -11.85
C SER A 181 8.66 6.72 -12.31
N PHE A 182 8.56 5.41 -12.46
CA PHE A 182 7.33 4.74 -12.89
C PHE A 182 6.99 3.56 -11.97
N PRO A 183 5.71 3.35 -11.63
CA PRO A 183 4.60 4.26 -11.90
C PRO A 183 4.71 5.58 -11.13
N THR A 184 4.14 6.65 -11.70
CA THR A 184 3.91 7.92 -11.00
C THR A 184 2.41 8.17 -10.92
N PHE A 185 1.93 8.54 -9.74
CA PHE A 185 0.52 8.78 -9.47
C PHE A 185 0.31 10.27 -9.26
N ILE A 186 -0.66 10.86 -9.95
CA ILE A 186 -1.04 12.25 -9.81
C ILE A 186 -2.54 12.34 -9.57
N PHE A 187 -2.92 12.80 -8.38
CA PHE A 187 -4.30 13.12 -8.06
C PHE A 187 -4.51 14.63 -8.21
N THR A 188 -5.50 15.02 -9.00
CA THR A 188 -5.93 16.41 -9.08
C THR A 188 -7.27 16.53 -8.37
N ASP A 189 -7.34 17.30 -7.29
CA ASP A 189 -8.60 17.49 -6.58
C ASP A 189 -9.59 18.34 -7.42
N LYS A 190 -10.83 18.48 -6.94
CA LYS A 190 -11.86 19.28 -7.64
C LYS A 190 -11.54 20.78 -7.69
N GLN A 191 -10.65 21.27 -6.83
CA GLN A 191 -10.17 22.65 -6.82
C GLN A 191 -8.96 22.86 -7.76
N GLY A 192 -8.47 21.79 -8.40
CA GLY A 192 -7.33 21.82 -9.31
C GLY A 192 -5.96 21.68 -8.62
N LYS A 193 -5.91 21.44 -7.31
CA LYS A 193 -4.64 21.18 -6.60
C LYS A 193 -4.15 19.78 -6.97
N LYS A 194 -2.85 19.69 -7.27
CA LYS A 194 -2.22 18.47 -7.77
C LYS A 194 -1.29 17.89 -6.71
N TYR A 195 -1.43 16.58 -6.50
CA TYR A 195 -0.65 15.81 -5.55
C TYR A 195 0.04 14.68 -6.31
N ARG A 196 1.35 14.55 -6.15
CA ARG A 196 2.18 13.56 -6.84
C ARG A 196 2.78 12.56 -5.88
N TRP A 197 2.85 11.30 -6.31
CA TRP A 197 3.55 10.22 -5.65
C TRP A 197 4.38 9.42 -6.64
N SER A 198 5.52 8.91 -6.17
CA SER A 198 6.25 7.85 -6.86
C SER A 198 5.67 6.49 -6.46
N ASN A 199 6.19 5.42 -7.08
CA ASN A 199 5.88 4.05 -6.70
C ASN A 199 6.02 3.79 -5.19
N ASP A 200 7.07 4.31 -4.57
CA ASP A 200 7.43 3.97 -3.18
C ASP A 200 6.65 4.80 -2.15
N THR A 201 6.04 5.91 -2.58
CA THR A 201 5.24 6.80 -1.72
C THR A 201 3.74 6.66 -1.93
N PHE A 202 3.28 6.03 -3.02
CA PHE A 202 1.85 5.74 -3.24
C PHE A 202 1.35 4.50 -2.47
N GLY A 203 1.58 4.49 -1.15
CA GLY A 203 1.14 3.41 -0.27
C GLY A 203 -0.19 3.70 0.44
N ALA A 204 -0.41 3.06 1.60
CA ALA A 204 -1.73 3.02 2.23
C ALA A 204 -2.33 4.41 2.58
N PRO A 205 -1.59 5.35 3.22
CA PRO A 205 -2.14 6.66 3.53
C PRO A 205 -2.41 7.52 2.29
N ALA A 206 -1.64 7.32 1.21
CA ALA A 206 -1.87 7.99 -0.07
C ALA A 206 -3.18 7.53 -0.73
N LYS A 207 -3.44 6.22 -0.72
CA LYS A 207 -4.71 5.66 -1.20
C LYS A 207 -5.90 6.14 -0.36
N ASP A 208 -5.75 6.15 0.97
CA ASP A 208 -6.74 6.73 1.87
C ASP A 208 -6.96 8.24 1.64
N PHE A 209 -5.91 8.98 1.28
CA PHE A 209 -6.03 10.39 0.91
C PHE A 209 -6.84 10.55 -0.37
N VAL A 210 -6.51 9.82 -1.43
CA VAL A 210 -7.27 9.87 -2.71
C VAL A 210 -8.73 9.53 -2.47
N GLU A 211 -9.03 8.40 -1.81
CA GLU A 211 -10.41 7.95 -1.58
C GLU A 211 -11.25 8.93 -0.76
N ARG A 212 -10.64 9.69 0.16
CA ARG A 212 -11.33 10.71 0.96
C ARG A 212 -11.63 11.99 0.18
N ASN A 213 -10.76 12.35 -0.77
CA ASN A 213 -10.84 13.60 -1.52
C ASN A 213 -11.55 13.48 -2.88
N VAL A 214 -12.20 12.35 -3.16
CA VAL A 214 -13.07 12.18 -4.35
C VAL A 214 -14.36 13.02 -4.23
N LYS A 215 -14.79 13.35 -3.01
CA LYS A 215 -16.03 14.08 -2.73
C LYS A 215 -15.97 15.55 -3.10
#